data_AF-A0A6V7HLE5-F1
#
_entry.id   AF-A0A6V7HLE5-F1
#
_cell.length_a   1.000
_cell.length_b   1.000
_cell.length_c   1.000
_cell.angle_alpha   90.00
_cell.angle_beta   90.00
_cell.angle_gamma   90.00
#
_symmetry.space_group_name_H-M   'P 1'
#
loop_
_entity.id
_entity.type
_entity.pdbx_description
1 polymer ?
#
loop_
_entity_poly.entity_id
_entity_poly.type
_entity_poly.pdbx_seq_one_letter_code
_entity_poly.pdbx_strand_id
1 'polypeptide(L)'
;RHVYAWALDHRVHHKYSETDADPHNAKRGFFFAHVGWLFTTPHPDVVAKREAVDMSDLEADPIVMWQKKYYVPLFGLLAIGLPVCVPWYLWSESLWISFWVNFNFRFCVTLNIAFFVNSVAHMWGQRPYD
;
A
#
# COMPACT_ATOMS: atom_id res chain seq x y z
N ARG A 1 -5.35 -0.92 0.44
CA ARG A 1 -5.73 -1.21 -0.97
C ARG A 1 -5.84 -2.73 -1.13
N HIS A 2 -6.70 -3.22 -2.02
CA HIS A 2 -6.78 -4.66 -2.31
C HIS A 2 -5.57 -5.13 -3.14
N VAL A 3 -5.30 -6.45 -3.14
CA VAL A 3 -4.10 -7.04 -3.75
C VAL A 3 -3.98 -6.66 -5.23
N TYR A 4 -5.08 -6.75 -5.98
CA TYR A 4 -5.11 -6.42 -7.40
C TYR A 4 -4.59 -5.00 -7.72
N ALA A 5 -5.01 -3.97 -6.97
CA ALA A 5 -4.59 -2.59 -7.22
C ALA A 5 -3.15 -2.34 -6.76
N TRP A 6 -2.71 -3.02 -5.69
CA TRP A 6 -1.33 -2.94 -5.24
C TRP A 6 -0.37 -3.55 -6.28
N ALA A 7 -0.69 -4.75 -6.78
CA ALA A 7 0.11 -5.42 -7.78
C ALA A 7 0.17 -4.65 -9.10
N LEU A 8 -0.95 -4.06 -9.54
CA LEU A 8 -0.98 -3.18 -10.71
C LEU A 8 0.02 -2.02 -10.56
N ASP A 9 -0.09 -1.25 -9.48
CA ASP A 9 0.81 -0.12 -9.24
C ASP A 9 2.27 -0.57 -9.08
N HIS A 10 2.51 -1.72 -8.46
CA HIS A 10 3.86 -2.25 -8.29
C HIS A 10 4.47 -2.73 -9.61
N ARG A 11 3.69 -3.36 -10.50
CA ARG A 11 4.12 -3.71 -11.86
C ARG A 11 4.48 -2.48 -12.67
N VAL A 12 3.65 -1.43 -12.60
CA VAL A 12 3.92 -0.14 -13.25
C VAL A 12 5.21 0.47 -12.69
N HIS A 13 5.37 0.49 -11.35
CA HIS A 13 6.56 0.99 -10.70
C HIS A 13 7.83 0.28 -11.19
N HIS A 14 7.89 -1.06 -11.14
CA HIS A 14 9.08 -1.80 -11.60
C HIS A 14 9.37 -1.56 -13.08
N LYS A 15 8.34 -1.53 -13.93
CA LYS A 15 8.51 -1.38 -15.38
C LYS A 15 8.96 0.03 -15.79
N TYR A 16 8.56 1.05 -15.04
CA TYR A 16 8.77 2.45 -15.39
C TYR A 16 9.43 3.25 -14.27
N SER A 17 10.21 2.58 -13.41
CA SER A 17 10.81 3.16 -12.21
C SER A 17 11.55 4.45 -12.52
N GLU A 18 11.41 5.44 -11.64
CA GLU A 18 12.07 6.75 -11.78
C GLU A 18 11.72 7.53 -13.06
N THR A 19 10.51 7.34 -13.58
CA THR A 19 9.93 8.14 -14.68
C THR A 19 8.59 8.74 -14.26
N ASP A 20 8.00 9.60 -15.10
CA ASP A 20 6.68 10.17 -14.83
C ASP A 20 5.53 9.13 -14.91
N ALA A 21 5.83 7.91 -15.37
CA ALA A 21 4.92 6.78 -15.31
C ALA A 21 5.03 5.96 -14.00
N ASP A 22 6.00 6.26 -13.13
CA ASP A 22 6.12 5.63 -11.82
C ASP A 22 5.13 6.26 -10.81
N PRO A 23 4.20 5.48 -10.21
CA PRO A 23 3.22 5.99 -9.25
C PRO A 23 3.83 6.74 -8.07
N HIS A 24 5.04 6.39 -7.66
CA HIS A 24 5.75 6.99 -6.52
C HIS A 24 7.19 7.36 -6.88
N ASN A 25 7.37 7.92 -8.07
CA ASN A 25 8.64 8.40 -8.63
C ASN A 25 9.55 9.11 -7.61
N ALA A 26 10.69 8.50 -7.26
CA ALA A 26 11.61 9.04 -6.26
C ALA A 26 12.34 10.31 -6.72
N LYS A 27 12.44 10.57 -8.04
CA LYS A 27 12.95 11.85 -8.58
C LYS A 27 12.10 13.07 -8.21
N ARG A 28 10.84 12.87 -7.80
CA ARG A 28 9.97 13.96 -7.30
C ARG A 28 10.22 14.29 -5.82
N GLY A 29 11.22 13.66 -5.21
CA GLY A 29 11.69 13.93 -3.86
C GLY A 29 11.05 13.05 -2.79
N PHE A 30 11.70 13.02 -1.63
CA PHE A 30 11.36 12.13 -0.51
C PHE A 30 9.88 12.17 -0.14
N PHE A 31 9.31 13.37 0.07
CA PHE A 31 7.94 13.48 0.55
C PHE A 31 6.92 12.96 -0.46
N PHE A 32 7.14 13.20 -1.75
CA PHE A 32 6.29 12.68 -2.81
C PHE A 32 6.33 11.15 -2.83
N ALA A 33 7.53 10.56 -2.90
CA ALA A 33 7.71 9.11 -2.98
C ALA A 33 7.26 8.36 -1.71
N HIS A 34 7.42 8.99 -0.54
CA HIS A 34 7.04 8.39 0.74
C HIS A 34 5.52 8.36 0.91
N VAL A 35 4.85 9.52 0.81
CA VAL A 35 3.40 9.57 1.09
C VAL A 35 2.62 10.54 0.21
N GLY A 36 3.27 11.56 -0.35
CA GLY A 36 2.62 12.61 -1.13
C GLY A 36 1.90 12.11 -2.38
N TRP A 37 2.38 11.04 -2.99
CA TRP A 37 1.73 10.42 -4.15
C TRP A 37 0.30 9.92 -3.87
N LEU A 38 -0.03 9.60 -2.60
CA LEU A 38 -1.39 9.21 -2.21
C LEU A 38 -2.37 10.37 -2.15
N PHE A 39 -1.86 11.60 -2.03
CA PHE A 39 -2.67 12.82 -1.85
C PHE A 39 -2.71 13.70 -3.09
N THR A 40 -2.14 13.24 -4.21
CA THR A 40 -2.08 13.99 -5.46
C THR A 40 -2.74 13.21 -6.57
N THR A 41 -3.26 13.94 -7.57
CA THR A 41 -3.74 13.31 -8.80
C THR A 41 -2.57 12.61 -9.48
N PRO A 42 -2.70 11.33 -9.87
CA PRO A 42 -1.65 10.62 -10.60
C PRO A 42 -1.28 11.35 -11.88
N HIS A 43 -0.01 11.29 -12.26
CA HIS A 43 0.45 11.81 -13.55
C HIS A 43 -0.28 11.07 -14.70
N PRO A 44 -0.62 11.74 -15.83
CA PRO A 44 -1.29 11.10 -16.96
C PRO A 44 -0.58 9.83 -17.46
N ASP A 45 0.76 9.82 -17.45
CA ASP A 45 1.53 8.64 -17.86
C ASP A 45 1.32 7.44 -16.92
N VAL A 46 1.17 7.66 -15.61
CA VAL A 46 0.83 6.59 -14.66
C VAL A 46 -0.52 5.96 -15.04
N VAL A 47 -1.51 6.80 -15.37
CA VAL A 47 -2.85 6.33 -15.77
C VAL A 47 -2.77 5.51 -17.06
N ALA A 48 -2.11 6.04 -18.09
CA ALA A 48 -1.94 5.36 -19.36
C ALA A 48 -1.16 4.04 -19.21
N LYS A 49 -0.13 4.00 -18.35
CA LYS A 49 0.66 2.77 -18.14
C LYS A 49 -0.05 1.72 -17.30
N ARG A 50 -0.93 2.11 -16.36
CA ARG A 50 -1.80 1.16 -15.65
C ARG A 50 -2.70 0.38 -16.60
N GLU A 51 -3.29 1.04 -17.59
CA GLU A 51 -4.17 0.40 -18.58
C GLU A 51 -3.42 -0.58 -19.49
N ALA A 52 -2.11 -0.39 -19.67
CA ALA A 52 -1.27 -1.22 -20.53
C ALA A 52 -0.62 -2.43 -19.82
N VAL A 53 -0.76 -2.55 -18.50
CA VAL A 53 -0.21 -3.69 -17.75
C VAL A 53 -1.17 -4.87 -17.83
N ASP A 54 -0.66 -6.02 -18.27
CA ASP A 54 -1.40 -7.28 -18.21
C ASP A 54 -1.66 -7.66 -16.75
N MET A 55 -2.92 -7.98 -16.44
CA MET A 55 -3.41 -8.39 -15.12
C MET A 55 -4.19 -9.71 -15.19
N SER A 56 -4.18 -10.38 -16.35
CA SER A 56 -4.98 -11.59 -16.61
C SER A 56 -4.70 -12.72 -15.63
N ASP A 57 -3.47 -12.83 -15.13
CA ASP A 57 -3.09 -13.80 -14.10
C ASP A 57 -3.80 -13.55 -12.76
N LEU A 58 -3.95 -12.27 -12.37
CA LEU A 58 -4.65 -11.89 -11.15
C LEU A 58 -6.17 -11.88 -11.31
N GLU A 59 -6.67 -11.68 -12.53
CA GLU A 59 -8.09 -11.83 -12.87
C GLU A 59 -8.52 -13.30 -12.88
N ALA A 60 -7.63 -14.21 -13.29
CA ALA A 60 -7.86 -15.65 -13.26
C ALA A 60 -7.78 -16.25 -11.85
N ASP A 61 -7.16 -15.56 -10.88
CA ASP A 61 -7.08 -16.01 -9.50
C ASP A 61 -8.38 -15.70 -8.72
N PRO A 62 -9.17 -16.72 -8.35
CA PRO A 62 -10.44 -16.52 -7.65
C PRO A 62 -10.28 -15.95 -6.24
N ILE A 63 -9.15 -16.20 -5.57
CA ILE A 63 -8.87 -15.68 -4.21
C ILE A 63 -8.61 -14.18 -4.30
N VAL A 64 -7.80 -13.74 -5.27
CA VAL A 64 -7.53 -12.31 -5.50
C VAL A 64 -8.81 -11.57 -5.83
N MET A 65 -9.64 -12.13 -6.72
CA MET A 65 -10.89 -11.50 -7.13
C MET A 65 -11.95 -11.50 -6.02
N TRP A 66 -12.02 -12.54 -5.20
CA TRP A 66 -12.82 -12.56 -3.98
C TRP A 66 -12.37 -11.47 -2.99
N GLN A 67 -11.07 -11.37 -2.73
CA GLN A 67 -10.51 -10.38 -1.82
C GLN A 67 -10.74 -8.95 -2.33
N LYS A 68 -10.63 -8.71 -3.64
CA LYS A 68 -10.97 -7.45 -4.29
C LYS A 68 -12.43 -7.08 -4.06
N LYS A 69 -13.36 -8.02 -4.28
CA LYS A 69 -14.81 -7.82 -4.10
C LYS A 69 -15.18 -7.47 -2.66
N TYR A 70 -14.57 -8.14 -1.68
CA TYR A 70 -14.90 -7.99 -0.26
C TYR A 70 -13.87 -7.17 0.53
N TYR A 71 -13.03 -6.37 -0.14
CA TYR A 71 -11.92 -5.68 0.51
C TYR A 71 -12.38 -4.79 1.68
N VAL A 72 -13.43 -3.98 1.48
CA VAL A 72 -13.92 -3.03 2.50
C VAL A 72 -14.38 -3.76 3.77
N PRO A 73 -15.30 -4.74 3.72
CA PRO A 73 -15.69 -5.48 4.93
C PRO A 73 -14.54 -6.29 5.53
N LEU A 74 -13.67 -6.89 4.71
CA LEU A 74 -12.49 -7.62 5.22
C LEU A 74 -11.51 -6.68 5.94
N PHE A 75 -11.27 -5.48 5.42
CA PHE A 75 -10.44 -4.48 6.09
C PHE A 75 -11.05 -4.05 7.42
N GLY A 76 -12.35 -3.74 7.43
CA GLY A 76 -13.08 -3.39 8.66
C GLY A 76 -12.99 -4.49 9.72
N LEU A 77 -13.12 -5.76 9.32
CA LEU A 77 -13.04 -6.89 10.24
C LEU A 77 -11.59 -7.20 10.68
N LEU A 78 -10.66 -7.38 9.74
CA LEU A 78 -9.34 -7.94 10.00
C LEU A 78 -8.31 -6.87 10.42
N ALA A 79 -8.43 -5.64 9.94
CA ALA A 79 -7.47 -4.57 10.26
C ALA A 79 -7.93 -3.69 11.43
N ILE A 80 -9.25 -3.60 11.67
CA ILE A 80 -9.85 -2.76 12.73
C ILE A 80 -10.53 -3.64 13.79
N GLY A 81 -11.59 -4.35 13.43
CA GLY A 81 -12.47 -5.06 14.36
C GLY A 81 -11.73 -6.07 15.23
N LEU A 82 -11.12 -7.09 14.64
CA LEU A 82 -10.38 -8.11 15.39
C LEU A 82 -9.24 -7.52 16.22
N PRO A 83 -8.34 -6.67 15.66
CA PRO A 83 -7.24 -6.08 16.44
C PRO A 83 -7.68 -5.18 17.60
N VAL A 84 -8.86 -4.56 17.51
CA VAL A 84 -9.40 -3.69 18.57
C VAL A 84 -10.20 -4.50 19.60
N CYS A 85 -11.02 -5.46 19.16
CA CYS A 85 -11.88 -6.24 20.04
C CYS A 85 -11.13 -7.31 20.83
N VAL A 86 -10.08 -7.91 20.25
CA VAL A 86 -9.32 -8.98 20.93
C VAL A 86 -8.69 -8.48 22.24
N PRO A 87 -7.94 -7.35 22.27
CA PRO A 87 -7.38 -6.82 23.51
C PRO A 87 -8.45 -6.37 24.51
N TRP A 88 -9.49 -5.71 24.00
CA TRP A 88 -10.60 -5.24 24.82
C TRP A 88 -11.33 -6.39 25.53
N TYR A 89 -11.53 -7.52 24.86
CA TYR A 89 -12.31 -8.64 25.39
C TYR A 89 -11.47 -9.68 26.16
N LEU A 90 -10.26 -10.03 25.69
CA LEU A 90 -9.51 -11.14 26.25
C LEU A 90 -8.63 -10.79 27.46
N TRP A 91 -8.20 -9.53 27.57
CA TRP A 91 -7.36 -9.08 28.71
C TRP A 91 -7.78 -7.71 29.24
N SER A 92 -9.04 -7.33 29.01
CA SER A 92 -9.70 -6.17 29.61
C SER A 92 -8.98 -4.84 29.34
N GLU A 93 -8.36 -4.69 28.17
CA GLU A 93 -7.79 -3.41 27.74
C GLU A 93 -8.90 -2.36 27.52
N SER A 94 -8.60 -1.09 27.71
CA SER A 94 -9.52 -0.01 27.34
C SER A 94 -9.83 -0.04 25.84
N LEU A 95 -11.10 0.12 25.48
CA LEU A 95 -11.51 0.23 24.08
C LEU A 95 -10.81 1.41 23.37
N TRP A 96 -10.59 2.51 24.10
CA TRP A 96 -9.88 3.69 23.58
C TRP A 96 -8.42 3.38 23.27
N ILE A 97 -7.70 2.74 24.20
CA ILE A 97 -6.30 2.35 24.01
C ILE A 97 -6.21 1.31 22.88
N SER A 98 -7.12 0.35 22.86
CA SER A 98 -7.18 -0.68 21.82
C SER A 98 -7.33 -0.07 20.43
N PHE A 99 -8.23 0.90 20.26
CA PHE A 99 -8.44 1.59 19.00
C PHE A 99 -7.24 2.43 18.55
N TRP A 100 -6.63 3.20 19.45
CA TRP A 100 -5.52 4.08 19.10
C TRP A 100 -4.21 3.34 18.89
N VAL A 101 -3.92 2.31 19.68
CA VAL A 101 -2.66 1.57 19.59
C VAL A 101 -2.74 0.46 18.55
N ASN A 102 -3.72 -0.45 18.68
CA ASN A 102 -3.76 -1.67 17.86
C ASN A 102 -4.29 -1.44 16.44
N PHE A 103 -5.08 -0.38 16.22
CA PHE A 103 -5.43 0.05 14.88
C PHE A 103 -4.57 1.23 14.43
N ASN A 104 -4.78 2.44 14.94
CA ASN A 104 -4.20 3.65 14.35
C ASN A 104 -2.67 3.66 14.36
N PHE A 105 -2.04 3.49 15.52
CA PHE A 105 -0.58 3.51 15.64
C PHE A 105 0.06 2.37 14.86
N ARG A 106 -0.40 1.13 15.07
CA ARG A 106 0.09 -0.04 14.33
C ARG A 106 -0.02 0.18 12.82
N PHE A 107 -1.19 0.63 12.33
CA PHE A 107 -1.44 0.83 10.91
C PHE A 107 -0.56 1.95 10.33
N CYS A 108 -0.43 3.08 11.02
CA CYS A 108 0.48 4.16 10.62
C CYS A 108 1.93 3.68 10.54
N VAL A 109 2.42 2.96 11.54
CA VAL A 109 3.79 2.43 11.55
C VAL A 109 3.99 1.46 10.39
N THR A 110 3.07 0.51 10.18
CA THR A 110 3.15 -0.45 9.07
C THR A 110 3.19 0.25 7.71
N LEU A 111 2.36 1.29 7.51
CA LEU A 111 2.38 2.07 6.27
C LEU A 111 3.71 2.80 6.07
N ASN A 112 4.25 3.46 7.10
CA ASN A 112 5.53 4.17 6.98
C ASN A 112 6.69 3.21 6.69
N ILE A 113 6.69 2.01 7.29
CA ILE A 113 7.67 0.96 6.98
C ILE A 113 7.60 0.60 5.49
N ALA A 114 6.39 0.36 4.96
CA ALA A 114 6.22 0.05 3.55
C ALA A 114 6.67 1.24 2.65
N PHE A 115 6.33 2.47 3.03
CA PHE A 115 6.67 3.68 2.28
C PHE A 115 8.16 4.02 2.30
N PHE A 116 8.92 3.55 3.29
CA PHE A 116 10.38 3.67 3.27
C PHE A 116 11.01 2.86 2.13
N VAL A 117 10.37 1.78 1.68
CA VAL A 117 10.83 1.04 0.49
C VAL A 117 10.72 1.92 -0.74
N ASN A 118 9.66 2.73 -0.88
CA ASN A 118 9.49 3.61 -2.04
C ASN A 118 10.41 4.85 -1.98
N SER A 119 10.68 5.36 -0.78
CA SER A 119 11.47 6.58 -0.61
C SER A 119 12.93 6.32 -0.26
N VAL A 120 13.20 5.80 0.94
CA VAL A 120 14.57 5.66 1.45
C VAL A 120 15.38 4.71 0.58
N ALA A 121 14.83 3.54 0.23
CA ALA A 121 15.57 2.54 -0.53
C ALA A 121 15.92 3.01 -1.96
N HIS A 122 15.16 3.95 -2.53
CA HIS A 122 15.47 4.54 -3.85
C HIS A 122 16.51 5.68 -3.75
N MET A 123 16.60 6.35 -2.60
CA MET A 123 17.40 7.56 -2.43
C MET A 123 18.74 7.33 -1.72
N TRP A 124 18.81 6.41 -0.77
CA TRP A 124 20.00 6.17 0.05
C TRP A 124 20.32 4.68 0.15
N GLY A 125 21.60 4.34 -0.07
CA GLY A 125 22.11 2.98 -0.01
C GLY A 125 23.18 2.73 -1.06
N GLN A 126 23.81 1.55 -0.99
CA GLN A 126 24.71 1.07 -2.03
C GLN A 126 23.91 0.40 -3.15
N ARG A 127 24.42 0.47 -4.38
CA ARG A 127 23.86 -0.23 -5.56
C ARG A 127 24.93 -1.19 -6.12
N PRO A 128 25.13 -2.35 -5.47
CA PRO A 128 26.15 -3.30 -5.92
C PRO A 128 25.75 -4.05 -7.21
N TYR A 129 24.46 -4.02 -7.57
CA TYR A 129 23.88 -4.62 -8.77
C TYR A 129 22.84 -3.68 -9.39
N ASP A 130 22.47 -3.94 -10.65
CA ASP A 130 21.39 -3.30 -11.39
C ASP A 130 20.38 -4.35 -11.89
#